data_AF-A0A7S3AXV0-F1
#
_entry.id   AF-A0A7S3AXV0-F1
#
_cell.length_a   1.000
_cell.length_b   1.000
_cell.length_c   1.000
_cell.angle_alpha   90.00
_cell.angle_beta   90.00
_cell.angle_gamma   90.00
#
_symmetry.space_group_name_H-M   'P 1'
#
loop_
_entity.id
_entity.type
_entity.pdbx_description
1 polymer ?
#
loop_
_entity_poly.entity_id
_entity_poly.type
_entity_poly.pdbx_seq_one_letter_code
_entity_poly.pdbx_strand_id
1 'polypeptide(L)'
;EWAALRTRLLAEAATNVASVEAIDSAIFVLSLDVEAPSSITEVCRCFLHGTGTDRWLDKSFQLVVSANAKAAVNFEHAWGDGVAVLRFFNEVYAASGALPQDAAQIPQEAPKPLEWDLPAEVRDAIRGARASFDETIASTDLAALETDALNSADLKGYRLSPDGMMQMAFQLAHVRMHGFTPSTYESASTAAFKHGRTETIRSATPEAAAFASAFCDPLQTTSTKVALMRTAVDNHTRITRDALMGKGVDRHLYALQALAAGEGLAPTLFRCQAYAKMSRIILSTSTLASDALENGGFGPVNEDCFALGYGIRPYGCRTLVMTYGRDSRGFADCLERAMLDMREAAAA
;
A
#
# COMPACT_ATOMS: atom_id res chain seq x y z
N GLU A 1 -15.54 -18.41 3.56
CA GLU A 1 -15.47 -19.02 4.91
C GLU A 1 -16.00 -18.10 5.99
N TRP A 2 -15.39 -16.91 6.20
CA TRP A 2 -15.83 -15.96 7.23
C TRP A 2 -17.33 -15.63 7.23
N ALA A 3 -17.92 -15.32 6.07
CA ALA A 3 -19.35 -15.03 5.98
C ALA A 3 -20.25 -16.16 6.55
N ALA A 4 -19.92 -17.43 6.23
CA ALA A 4 -20.66 -18.58 6.75
C ALA A 4 -20.46 -18.74 8.26
N LEU A 5 -19.22 -18.55 8.76
CA LEU A 5 -18.92 -18.60 10.19
C LEU A 5 -19.65 -17.50 10.96
N ARG A 6 -19.65 -16.26 10.44
CA ARG A 6 -20.35 -15.12 11.04
C ARG A 6 -21.86 -15.38 11.12
N THR A 7 -22.48 -15.90 10.06
CA THR A 7 -23.91 -16.27 10.10
C THR A 7 -24.21 -17.26 11.22
N ARG A 8 -23.35 -18.26 11.41
CA ARG A 8 -23.53 -19.27 12.46
C ARG A 8 -23.31 -18.72 13.86
N LEU A 9 -22.25 -17.94 14.05
CA LEU A 9 -21.95 -17.25 15.31
C LEU A 9 -23.15 -16.44 15.81
N LEU A 10 -23.85 -15.77 14.88
CA LEU A 10 -25.04 -14.97 15.17
C LEU A 10 -26.32 -15.82 15.40
N ALA A 11 -26.39 -17.02 14.84
CA ALA A 11 -27.55 -17.90 14.99
C ALA A 11 -27.60 -18.63 16.34
N GLU A 12 -26.44 -18.81 16.99
CA GLU A 12 -26.30 -19.70 18.14
C GLU A 12 -26.60 -19.01 19.50
N ALA A 13 -26.33 -17.71 19.64
CA ALA A 13 -26.55 -17.00 20.91
C ALA A 13 -26.88 -15.52 20.74
N ALA A 14 -27.89 -15.03 21.48
CA ALA A 14 -28.23 -13.61 21.56
C ALA A 14 -27.06 -12.75 22.09
N THR A 15 -26.21 -13.34 22.96
CA THR A 15 -24.98 -12.71 23.46
C THR A 15 -24.01 -12.38 22.32
N ASN A 16 -23.83 -13.28 21.35
CA ASN A 16 -22.97 -13.05 20.19
C ASN A 16 -23.52 -11.96 19.27
N VAL A 17 -24.85 -11.94 19.08
CA VAL A 17 -25.52 -10.88 18.30
C VAL A 17 -25.24 -9.52 18.93
N ALA A 18 -25.46 -9.38 20.24
CA ALA A 18 -25.20 -8.13 20.95
C ALA A 18 -23.72 -7.70 20.87
N SER A 19 -22.78 -8.65 20.99
CA SER A 19 -21.34 -8.36 20.88
C SER A 19 -20.92 -7.93 19.48
N VAL A 20 -21.39 -8.62 18.44
CA VAL A 20 -21.09 -8.25 17.04
C VAL A 20 -21.74 -6.91 16.67
N GLU A 21 -22.99 -6.68 17.07
CA GLU A 21 -23.67 -5.39 16.84
C GLU A 21 -22.94 -4.23 17.51
N ALA A 22 -22.42 -4.43 18.73
CA ALA A 22 -21.62 -3.42 19.42
C ALA A 22 -20.34 -3.09 18.63
N ILE A 23 -19.65 -4.09 18.09
CA ILE A 23 -18.44 -3.88 17.28
C ILE A 23 -18.78 -3.20 15.95
N ASP A 24 -19.81 -3.68 15.24
CA ASP A 24 -20.22 -3.17 13.94
C ASP A 24 -20.68 -1.72 14.02
N SER A 25 -21.43 -1.36 15.07
CA SER A 25 -21.97 0.00 15.29
C SER A 25 -21.03 0.94 16.02
N ALA A 26 -19.93 0.46 16.62
CA ALA A 26 -18.92 1.32 17.24
C ALA A 26 -18.41 2.39 16.25
N ILE A 27 -18.01 3.56 16.72
CA ILE A 27 -17.50 4.63 15.83
C ILE A 27 -16.24 4.16 15.10
N PHE A 28 -15.31 3.55 15.83
CA PHE A 28 -14.10 2.87 15.34
C PHE A 28 -13.61 1.88 16.39
N VAL A 29 -12.59 1.09 16.08
CA VAL A 29 -11.93 0.17 17.04
C VAL A 29 -10.59 0.77 17.47
N LEU A 30 -10.33 0.77 18.78
CA LEU A 30 -9.01 1.07 19.35
C LEU A 30 -8.34 -0.24 19.77
N SER A 31 -7.21 -0.56 19.14
CA SER A 31 -6.36 -1.70 19.52
C SER A 31 -5.20 -1.21 20.38
N LEU A 32 -5.08 -1.77 21.58
CA LEU A 32 -3.98 -1.50 22.51
C LEU A 32 -3.03 -2.70 22.51
N ASP A 33 -1.93 -2.54 21.77
CA ASP A 33 -0.95 -3.59 21.59
C ASP A 33 0.03 -3.64 22.77
N VAL A 34 0.48 -4.86 23.10
CA VAL A 34 1.49 -5.08 24.14
C VAL A 34 2.91 -5.07 23.56
N GLU A 35 3.01 -5.15 22.24
CA GLU A 35 4.24 -5.08 21.47
C GLU A 35 4.84 -3.66 21.52
N ALA A 36 6.16 -3.58 21.47
CA ALA A 36 6.92 -2.33 21.45
C ALA A 36 7.86 -2.32 20.22
N PRO A 37 7.33 -2.23 18.99
CA PRO A 37 8.14 -2.37 17.78
C PRO A 37 9.18 -1.25 17.70
N SER A 38 10.43 -1.60 17.46
CA SER A 38 11.59 -0.70 17.53
C SER A 38 12.02 -0.21 16.15
N SER A 39 12.05 -1.09 15.15
CA SER A 39 12.41 -0.77 13.76
C SER A 39 11.20 -0.43 12.90
N ILE A 40 11.40 0.25 11.76
CA ILE A 40 10.32 0.52 10.79
C ILE A 40 9.70 -0.78 10.26
N THR A 41 10.52 -1.81 10.02
CA THR A 41 10.04 -3.12 9.58
C THR A 41 9.14 -3.78 10.63
N GLU A 42 9.52 -3.72 11.91
CA GLU A 42 8.69 -4.22 13.02
C GLU A 42 7.38 -3.43 13.16
N VAL A 43 7.45 -2.10 13.03
CA VAL A 43 6.28 -1.21 13.06
C VAL A 43 5.29 -1.59 11.96
N CYS A 44 5.78 -1.76 10.73
CA CYS A 44 4.93 -2.13 9.60
C CYS A 44 4.30 -3.52 9.78
N ARG A 45 5.04 -4.53 10.25
CA ARG A 45 4.46 -5.86 10.56
C ARG A 45 3.36 -5.76 11.63
N CYS A 46 3.67 -5.06 12.72
CA CYS A 46 2.76 -4.87 13.85
C CYS A 46 1.43 -4.22 13.41
N PHE A 47 1.50 -3.17 12.59
CA PHE A 47 0.33 -2.40 12.21
C PHE A 47 -0.40 -2.91 10.96
N LEU A 48 0.27 -3.70 10.10
CA LEU A 48 -0.38 -4.28 8.93
C LEU A 48 -1.29 -5.46 9.29
N HIS A 49 -0.81 -6.38 10.12
CA HIS A 49 -1.52 -7.62 10.43
C HIS A 49 -1.56 -7.98 11.92
N GLY A 50 -0.69 -7.38 12.75
CA GLY A 50 -0.60 -7.73 14.17
C GLY A 50 -0.28 -9.21 14.39
N THR A 51 -0.80 -9.78 15.47
CA THR A 51 -0.64 -11.20 15.83
C THR A 51 -1.85 -12.05 15.45
N GLY A 52 -2.86 -11.44 14.81
CA GLY A 52 -4.11 -12.07 14.41
C GLY A 52 -5.13 -12.21 15.55
N THR A 53 -4.89 -11.61 16.72
CA THR A 53 -5.76 -11.78 17.91
C THR A 53 -6.38 -10.47 18.42
N ASP A 54 -5.93 -9.33 17.92
CA ASP A 54 -6.13 -7.99 18.48
C ASP A 54 -6.57 -6.98 17.40
N ARG A 55 -7.15 -7.49 16.31
CA ARG A 55 -7.63 -6.71 15.16
C ARG A 55 -9.03 -7.14 14.77
N TRP A 56 -9.90 -6.19 14.50
CA TRP A 56 -11.19 -6.44 13.83
C TRP A 56 -11.14 -5.89 12.41
N LEU A 57 -10.59 -6.69 11.50
CA LEU A 57 -10.22 -6.25 10.14
C LEU A 57 -11.40 -5.82 9.26
N ASP A 58 -12.62 -6.20 9.61
CA ASP A 58 -13.85 -5.75 8.93
C ASP A 58 -14.25 -4.32 9.30
N LYS A 59 -13.68 -3.75 10.36
CA LYS A 59 -14.01 -2.37 10.76
C LYS A 59 -13.46 -1.41 9.72
N SER A 60 -14.24 -0.37 9.39
CA SER A 60 -13.82 0.69 8.45
C SER A 60 -12.39 1.15 8.70
N PHE A 61 -12.06 1.42 9.96
CA PHE A 61 -10.69 1.51 10.43
C PHE A 61 -10.58 1.17 11.92
N GLN A 62 -9.35 0.87 12.33
CA GLN A 62 -8.93 0.75 13.71
C GLN A 62 -7.69 1.63 13.94
N LEU A 63 -7.70 2.34 15.07
CA LEU A 63 -6.52 3.03 15.60
C LEU A 63 -5.75 2.02 16.44
N VAL A 64 -4.50 1.78 16.09
CA VAL A 64 -3.62 0.86 16.80
C VAL A 64 -2.60 1.68 17.57
N VAL A 65 -2.43 1.40 18.88
CA VAL A 65 -1.44 2.04 19.74
C VAL A 65 -0.63 0.96 20.43
N SER A 66 0.67 0.99 20.21
CA SER A 66 1.65 0.06 20.80
C SER A 66 2.14 0.47 22.19
N ALA A 67 2.75 -0.47 22.92
CA ALA A 67 3.22 -0.25 24.28
C ALA A 67 4.30 0.84 24.38
N ASN A 68 5.03 1.11 23.29
CA ASN A 68 5.98 2.22 23.18
C ASN A 68 5.38 3.47 22.52
N ALA A 69 4.05 3.60 22.55
CA ALA A 69 3.27 4.74 22.06
C ALA A 69 3.39 5.04 20.56
N LYS A 70 3.92 4.11 19.76
CA LYS A 70 3.78 4.21 18.30
C LYS A 70 2.32 3.94 17.92
N ALA A 71 1.80 4.69 16.97
CA ALA A 71 0.41 4.59 16.56
C ALA A 71 0.26 4.51 15.03
N ALA A 72 -0.80 3.84 14.57
CA ALA A 72 -1.16 3.77 13.16
C ALA A 72 -2.66 3.60 12.98
N VAL A 73 -3.13 3.87 11.76
CA VAL A 73 -4.48 3.51 11.32
C VAL A 73 -4.38 2.32 10.38
N ASN A 74 -4.99 1.21 10.79
CA ASN A 74 -5.24 0.05 9.93
C ASN A 74 -6.67 0.15 9.43
N PHE A 75 -6.91 0.06 8.12
CA PHE A 75 -8.23 0.33 7.55
C PHE A 75 -8.64 -0.70 6.50
N GLU A 76 -9.93 -1.00 6.47
CA GLU A 76 -10.57 -1.83 5.46
C GLU A 76 -10.70 -1.01 4.16
N HIS A 77 -10.38 -1.59 3.00
CA HIS A 77 -10.21 -0.84 1.76
C HIS A 77 -11.48 -0.80 0.89
N ALA A 78 -12.47 -1.67 1.10
CA ALA A 78 -13.66 -1.74 0.25
C ALA A 78 -14.51 -0.47 0.31
N TRP A 79 -14.59 0.20 1.47
CA TRP A 79 -15.42 1.39 1.64
C TRP A 79 -14.83 2.69 1.05
N GLY A 80 -13.54 2.75 0.71
CA GLY A 80 -12.91 3.99 0.25
C GLY A 80 -11.50 3.88 -0.34
N ASP A 81 -10.97 5.00 -0.82
CA ASP A 81 -9.68 5.08 -1.55
C ASP A 81 -8.54 5.67 -0.71
N GLY A 82 -8.65 5.66 0.61
CA GLY A 82 -7.63 6.19 1.52
C GLY A 82 -7.59 7.72 1.67
N VAL A 83 -8.17 8.52 0.76
CA VAL A 83 -8.20 10.00 0.88
C VAL A 83 -8.90 10.46 2.16
N ALA A 84 -10.04 9.83 2.49
CA ALA A 84 -10.76 10.12 3.73
C ALA A 84 -9.94 9.72 4.97
N VAL A 85 -9.24 8.58 4.91
CA VAL A 85 -8.35 8.10 5.97
C VAL A 85 -7.19 9.06 6.20
N LEU A 86 -6.53 9.51 5.13
CA LEU A 86 -5.42 10.47 5.22
C LEU A 86 -5.88 11.81 5.81
N ARG A 87 -7.08 12.28 5.43
CA ARG A 87 -7.64 13.48 6.02
C ARG A 87 -7.89 13.32 7.52
N PHE A 88 -8.55 12.23 7.92
CA PHE A 88 -8.75 11.88 9.33
C PHE A 88 -7.41 11.85 10.09
N PHE A 89 -6.42 11.15 9.53
CA PHE A 89 -5.10 10.98 10.12
C PHE A 89 -4.42 12.33 10.39
N ASN A 90 -4.43 13.22 9.40
CA ASN A 90 -3.79 14.55 9.52
C ASN A 90 -4.46 15.42 10.59
N GLU A 91 -5.79 15.45 10.62
CA GLU A 91 -6.55 16.26 11.58
C GLU A 91 -6.40 15.74 13.00
N VAL A 92 -6.43 14.41 13.21
CA VAL A 92 -6.22 13.80 14.52
C VAL A 92 -4.79 14.03 15.01
N TYR A 93 -3.79 13.89 14.14
CA TYR A 93 -2.40 14.17 14.49
C TYR A 93 -2.22 15.63 14.93
N ALA A 94 -2.73 16.59 14.15
CA ALA A 94 -2.65 18.00 14.48
C ALA A 94 -3.39 18.35 15.79
N ALA A 95 -4.58 17.78 16.00
CA ALA A 95 -5.36 18.01 17.21
C ALA A 95 -4.71 17.39 18.46
N SER A 96 -4.09 16.21 18.33
CA SER A 96 -3.50 15.48 19.47
C SER A 96 -2.39 16.24 20.18
N GLY A 97 -1.61 17.04 19.45
CA GLY A 97 -0.58 17.91 20.02
C GLY A 97 -1.12 19.15 20.75
N ALA A 98 -2.39 19.48 20.56
CA ALA A 98 -3.05 20.67 21.13
C ALA A 98 -4.03 20.34 22.26
N LEU A 99 -4.25 19.07 22.59
CA LEU A 99 -5.15 18.67 23.67
C LEU A 99 -4.56 19.06 25.04
N PRO A 100 -5.38 19.65 25.95
CA PRO A 100 -4.95 19.91 27.32
C PRO A 100 -4.49 18.61 27.99
N GLN A 101 -3.32 18.62 28.63
CA GLN A 101 -2.82 17.49 29.41
C GLN A 101 -3.54 17.32 30.76
N ASP A 102 -4.52 18.18 31.06
CA ASP A 102 -5.34 18.05 32.26
C ASP A 102 -5.95 16.65 32.28
N ALA A 103 -5.80 15.96 33.41
CA ALA A 103 -6.32 14.62 33.59
C ALA A 103 -7.81 14.63 33.26
N ALA A 104 -8.15 14.13 32.07
CA ALA A 104 -9.53 13.97 31.66
C ALA A 104 -10.26 13.27 32.81
N GLN A 105 -11.45 13.78 33.18
CA GLN A 105 -12.29 13.08 34.14
C GLN A 105 -12.52 11.67 33.60
N ILE A 106 -11.83 10.70 34.19
CA ILE A 106 -11.98 9.30 33.78
C ILE A 106 -13.44 8.95 34.07
N PRO A 107 -14.19 8.48 33.06
CA PRO A 107 -15.56 8.06 33.28
C PRO A 107 -15.64 7.11 34.47
N GLN A 108 -16.58 7.36 35.39
CA GLN A 108 -16.75 6.50 36.56
C GLN A 108 -17.32 5.12 36.19
N GLU A 109 -18.01 5.03 35.06
CA GLU A 109 -18.52 3.76 34.54
C GLU A 109 -17.40 2.99 33.84
N ALA A 110 -17.13 1.78 34.32
CA ALA A 110 -16.17 0.89 33.70
C ALA A 110 -16.66 0.44 32.30
N PRO A 111 -15.76 0.28 31.32
CA PRO A 111 -16.12 -0.29 30.02
C PRO A 111 -16.69 -1.70 30.20
N LYS A 112 -17.76 -2.00 29.47
CA LYS A 112 -18.41 -3.31 29.51
C LYS A 112 -17.65 -4.31 28.62
N PRO A 113 -17.17 -5.45 29.15
CA PRO A 113 -16.61 -6.52 28.33
C PRO A 113 -17.67 -7.09 27.37
N LEU A 114 -17.26 -7.37 26.14
CA LEU A 114 -18.08 -8.13 25.19
C LEU A 114 -17.96 -9.61 25.50
N GLU A 115 -19.10 -10.30 25.58
CA GLU A 115 -19.16 -11.72 25.92
C GLU A 115 -19.41 -12.55 24.66
N TRP A 116 -18.90 -13.79 24.66
CA TRP A 116 -18.98 -14.68 23.52
C TRP A 116 -19.36 -16.09 23.95
N ASP A 117 -20.37 -16.64 23.29
CA ASP A 117 -20.64 -18.07 23.29
C ASP A 117 -19.99 -18.68 22.04
N LEU A 118 -19.01 -19.55 22.25
CA LEU A 118 -18.22 -20.15 21.18
C LEU A 118 -18.40 -21.66 21.21
N PRO A 119 -19.34 -22.21 20.42
CA PRO A 119 -19.47 -23.66 20.28
C PRO A 119 -18.23 -24.31 19.69
N ALA A 120 -18.09 -25.63 19.88
CA ALA A 120 -16.90 -26.39 19.50
C ALA A 120 -16.49 -26.14 18.04
N GLU A 121 -17.47 -26.09 17.14
CA GLU A 121 -17.22 -25.85 15.72
C GLU A 121 -16.69 -24.44 15.42
N VAL A 122 -17.19 -23.42 16.11
CA VAL A 122 -16.65 -22.05 15.98
C VAL A 122 -15.21 -22.02 16.50
N ARG A 123 -14.91 -22.72 17.59
CA ARG A 123 -13.55 -22.83 18.12
C ARG A 123 -12.61 -23.57 17.16
N ASP A 124 -13.10 -24.61 16.48
CA ASP A 124 -12.36 -25.31 15.42
C ASP A 124 -12.06 -24.38 14.24
N ALA A 125 -13.05 -23.60 13.81
CA ALA A 125 -12.89 -22.63 12.74
C ALA A 125 -11.87 -21.52 13.10
N ILE A 126 -11.89 -21.02 14.34
CA ILE A 126 -10.89 -20.06 14.85
C ILE A 126 -9.48 -20.67 14.80
N ARG A 127 -9.31 -21.94 15.17
CA ARG A 127 -8.02 -22.65 15.07
C ARG A 127 -7.56 -22.78 13.62
N GLY A 128 -8.47 -23.09 12.69
CA GLY A 128 -8.17 -23.13 11.26
C GLY A 128 -7.76 -21.76 10.71
N ALA A 129 -8.51 -20.71 11.06
CA ALA A 129 -8.21 -19.33 10.68
C ALA A 129 -6.85 -18.88 11.24
N ARG A 130 -6.51 -19.27 12.47
CA ARG A 130 -5.20 -19.01 13.06
C ARG A 130 -4.07 -19.68 12.29
N ALA A 131 -4.22 -20.96 11.93
CA ALA A 131 -3.21 -21.67 11.15
C ALA A 131 -3.01 -21.02 9.77
N SER A 132 -4.09 -20.64 9.09
CA SER A 132 -4.03 -19.95 7.80
C SER A 132 -3.39 -18.56 7.91
N PHE A 133 -3.69 -17.81 8.97
CA PHE A 133 -3.05 -16.54 9.27
C PHE A 133 -1.54 -16.72 9.47
N ASP A 134 -1.13 -17.65 10.34
CA ASP A 134 0.28 -17.92 10.64
C ASP A 134 1.05 -18.35 9.37
N GLU A 135 0.46 -19.21 8.53
CA GLU A 135 1.03 -19.63 7.24
C GLU A 135 1.19 -18.44 6.28
N THR A 136 0.15 -17.60 6.16
CA THR A 136 0.19 -16.42 5.29
C THR A 136 1.29 -15.45 5.75
N ILE A 137 1.35 -15.11 7.04
CA ILE A 137 2.36 -14.21 7.57
C ILE A 137 3.77 -14.81 7.44
N ALA A 138 3.93 -16.12 7.65
CA ALA A 138 5.22 -16.79 7.47
C ALA A 138 5.73 -16.75 6.02
N SER A 139 4.82 -16.66 5.04
CA SER A 139 5.18 -16.48 3.63
C SER A 139 5.62 -15.06 3.27
N THR A 140 5.44 -14.07 4.16
CA THR A 140 5.75 -12.66 3.86
C THR A 140 7.21 -12.33 4.12
N ASP A 141 7.84 -11.64 3.16
CA ASP A 141 9.12 -10.98 3.37
C ASP A 141 8.95 -9.46 3.31
N LEU A 142 9.66 -8.74 4.17
CA LEU A 142 9.49 -7.31 4.38
C LEU A 142 10.82 -6.61 4.65
N ALA A 143 11.15 -5.63 3.82
CA ALA A 143 12.28 -4.74 3.99
C ALA A 143 11.84 -3.28 3.98
N ALA A 144 12.41 -2.48 4.87
CA ALA A 144 12.35 -1.02 4.76
C ALA A 144 13.68 -0.50 4.19
N LEU A 145 13.56 0.46 3.27
CA LEU A 145 14.64 1.31 2.78
C LEU A 145 14.38 2.73 3.28
N GLU A 146 15.36 3.31 3.95
CA GLU A 146 15.41 4.73 4.28
C GLU A 146 16.75 5.29 3.81
N THR A 147 16.71 6.30 2.95
CA THR A 147 17.93 6.80 2.30
C THR A 147 17.77 8.27 1.90
N ASP A 148 18.88 8.97 1.75
CA ASP A 148 18.94 10.33 1.21
C ASP A 148 19.16 10.35 -0.33
N ALA A 149 19.31 9.17 -0.93
CA ALA A 149 19.63 9.00 -2.35
C ALA A 149 18.64 9.70 -3.29
N LEU A 150 17.38 9.83 -2.87
CA LEU A 150 16.39 10.72 -3.49
C LEU A 150 15.73 11.58 -2.42
N ASN A 151 15.57 12.87 -2.72
CA ASN A 151 14.84 13.80 -1.88
C ASN A 151 14.18 14.89 -2.73
N SER A 152 13.08 15.46 -2.25
CA SER A 152 12.31 16.41 -3.07
C SER A 152 13.00 17.77 -3.22
N ALA A 153 13.92 18.15 -2.32
CA ALA A 153 14.65 19.40 -2.42
C ALA A 153 15.62 19.42 -3.62
N ASP A 154 16.43 18.37 -3.77
CA ASP A 154 17.40 18.23 -4.87
C ASP A 154 16.68 18.08 -6.21
N LEU A 155 15.66 17.22 -6.26
CA LEU A 155 14.90 16.96 -7.49
C LEU A 155 14.19 18.22 -8.02
N LYS A 156 13.75 19.11 -7.12
CA LYS A 156 13.24 20.43 -7.50
C LYS A 156 14.31 21.29 -8.17
N GLY A 157 15.56 21.25 -7.68
CA GLY A 157 16.71 21.88 -8.31
C GLY A 157 16.98 21.35 -9.71
N TYR A 158 16.86 20.04 -9.91
CA TYR A 158 17.04 19.38 -11.22
C TYR A 158 15.84 19.48 -12.16
N ARG A 159 14.73 20.08 -11.70
CA ARG A 159 13.44 20.17 -12.40
C ARG A 159 12.89 18.79 -12.79
N LEU A 160 13.02 17.82 -11.88
CA LEU A 160 12.51 16.46 -12.05
C LEU A 160 11.36 16.21 -11.08
N SER A 161 10.32 15.52 -11.56
CA SER A 161 9.21 15.08 -10.69
C SER A 161 9.74 14.09 -9.64
N PRO A 162 9.56 14.35 -8.33
CA PRO A 162 9.98 13.41 -7.30
C PRO A 162 9.34 12.03 -7.46
N ASP A 163 8.05 12.02 -7.76
CA ASP A 163 7.26 10.80 -7.96
C ASP A 163 7.72 10.03 -9.21
N GLY A 164 7.92 10.74 -10.32
CA GLY A 164 8.46 10.13 -11.55
C GLY A 164 9.85 9.55 -11.36
N MET A 165 10.72 10.21 -10.60
CA MET A 165 12.05 9.68 -10.25
C MET A 165 11.96 8.41 -9.41
N MET A 166 11.10 8.39 -8.39
CA MET A 166 10.89 7.19 -7.57
C MET A 166 10.36 6.02 -8.40
N GLN A 167 9.36 6.27 -9.26
CA GLN A 167 8.77 5.26 -10.13
C GLN A 167 9.81 4.70 -11.12
N MET A 168 10.67 5.55 -11.69
CA MET A 168 11.76 5.10 -12.54
C MET A 168 12.83 4.33 -11.75
N ALA A 169 13.11 4.70 -10.50
CA ALA A 169 14.01 3.92 -9.64
C ALA A 169 13.47 2.50 -9.40
N PHE A 170 12.16 2.32 -9.21
CA PHE A 170 11.55 0.99 -9.12
C PHE A 170 11.70 0.18 -10.41
N GLN A 171 11.49 0.82 -11.58
CA GLN A 171 11.70 0.15 -12.87
C GLN A 171 13.15 -0.30 -13.05
N LEU A 172 14.12 0.58 -12.76
CA LEU A 172 15.53 0.27 -12.88
C LEU A 172 15.96 -0.83 -11.90
N ALA A 173 15.51 -0.76 -10.65
CA ALA A 173 15.79 -1.78 -9.64
C ALA A 173 15.28 -3.16 -10.09
N HIS A 174 14.05 -3.23 -10.57
CA HIS A 174 13.48 -4.48 -11.06
C HIS A 174 14.22 -5.02 -12.29
N VAL A 175 14.57 -4.16 -13.27
CA VAL A 175 15.34 -4.57 -14.45
C VAL A 175 16.73 -5.08 -14.07
N ARG A 176 17.42 -4.46 -13.11
CA ARG A 176 18.71 -4.94 -12.62
C ARG A 176 18.62 -6.29 -11.92
N MET A 177 17.58 -6.49 -11.13
CA MET A 177 17.40 -7.72 -10.34
C MET A 177 16.88 -8.89 -11.18
N HIS A 178 16.02 -8.63 -12.18
CA HIS A 178 15.27 -9.66 -12.89
C HIS A 178 15.44 -9.64 -14.41
N GLY A 179 16.05 -8.60 -14.98
CA GLY A 179 16.35 -8.52 -16.42
C GLY A 179 15.19 -8.15 -17.33
N PHE A 180 14.02 -7.75 -16.79
CA PHE A 180 12.87 -7.35 -17.59
C PHE A 180 12.03 -6.23 -16.97
N THR A 181 11.28 -5.52 -17.82
CA THR A 181 10.33 -4.47 -17.40
C THR A 181 9.04 -5.09 -16.85
N PRO A 182 8.70 -4.85 -15.58
CA PRO A 182 7.55 -5.47 -14.92
C PRO A 182 6.22 -4.83 -15.34
N SER A 183 5.10 -5.56 -15.18
CA SER A 183 3.79 -4.92 -15.15
C SER A 183 3.66 -4.12 -13.85
N THR A 184 3.40 -2.82 -13.96
CA THR A 184 3.41 -1.90 -12.82
C THR A 184 2.07 -1.20 -12.66
N TYR A 185 1.61 -1.12 -11.42
CA TYR A 185 0.46 -0.36 -10.98
C TYR A 185 0.92 0.75 -10.05
N GLU A 186 0.43 1.95 -10.28
CA GLU A 186 0.45 3.06 -9.35
C GLU A 186 -0.95 3.66 -9.25
N SER A 187 -1.38 3.99 -8.03
CA SER A 187 -2.73 4.50 -7.79
C SER A 187 -2.83 5.99 -8.12
N ALA A 188 -3.83 6.38 -8.92
CA ALA A 188 -4.20 7.78 -9.15
C ALA A 188 -5.60 8.05 -8.60
N SER A 189 -5.75 9.09 -7.77
CA SER A 189 -7.07 9.51 -7.30
C SER A 189 -7.84 10.24 -8.40
N THR A 190 -9.11 9.85 -8.60
CA THR A 190 -10.05 10.54 -9.49
C THR A 190 -11.11 11.31 -8.70
N ALA A 191 -10.86 11.60 -7.41
CA ALA A 191 -11.80 12.26 -6.50
C ALA A 191 -12.20 13.69 -6.92
N ALA A 192 -11.54 14.26 -7.95
CA ALA A 192 -11.97 15.50 -8.60
C ALA A 192 -13.32 15.36 -9.35
N PHE A 193 -13.74 14.13 -9.67
CA PHE A 193 -15.02 13.83 -10.32
C PHE A 193 -16.06 13.33 -9.31
N LYS A 194 -17.35 13.52 -9.63
CA LYS A 194 -18.45 13.01 -8.81
C LYS A 194 -18.36 11.49 -8.69
N HIS A 195 -18.30 10.99 -7.45
CA HIS A 195 -18.10 9.56 -7.14
C HIS A 195 -16.81 8.98 -7.75
N GLY A 196 -15.82 9.84 -8.01
CA GLY A 196 -14.49 9.40 -8.42
C GLY A 196 -13.91 8.41 -7.41
N ARG A 197 -13.26 7.37 -7.94
CA ARG A 197 -12.52 6.35 -7.20
C ARG A 197 -11.02 6.51 -7.52
N THR A 198 -10.39 5.45 -8.00
CA THR A 198 -9.01 5.47 -8.50
C THR A 198 -8.94 5.12 -9.98
N GLU A 199 -7.91 5.59 -10.66
CA GLU A 199 -7.40 5.11 -11.95
C GLU A 199 -5.98 4.54 -11.75
N THR A 200 -5.47 3.79 -12.73
CA THR A 200 -4.10 3.25 -12.73
C THR A 200 -3.16 4.11 -13.56
N ILE A 201 -2.05 4.49 -12.95
CA ILE A 201 -0.86 4.96 -13.67
C ILE A 201 -0.01 3.73 -13.99
N ARG A 202 0.33 3.57 -15.27
CA ARG A 202 1.16 2.47 -15.77
C ARG A 202 2.60 2.95 -15.96
N SER A 203 3.40 2.90 -14.90
CA SER A 203 4.79 3.40 -14.90
C SER A 203 5.72 2.65 -15.85
N ALA A 204 5.39 1.39 -16.17
CA ALA A 204 6.10 0.57 -17.15
C ALA A 204 5.74 0.98 -18.59
N THR A 205 6.47 1.97 -19.11
CA THR A 205 6.30 2.53 -20.47
C THR A 205 7.50 2.21 -21.36
N PRO A 206 7.39 2.36 -22.70
CA PRO A 206 8.54 2.26 -23.59
C PRO A 206 9.69 3.20 -23.19
N GLU A 207 9.39 4.41 -22.73
CA GLU A 207 10.36 5.38 -22.23
C GLU A 207 11.07 4.86 -20.97
N ALA A 208 10.32 4.29 -20.02
CA ALA A 208 10.88 3.67 -18.82
C ALA A 208 11.78 2.47 -19.15
N ALA A 209 11.39 1.65 -20.13
CA ALA A 209 12.19 0.52 -20.59
C ALA A 209 13.49 0.96 -21.27
N ALA A 210 13.44 1.98 -22.13
CA ALA A 210 14.62 2.55 -22.77
C ALA A 210 15.59 3.18 -21.75
N PHE A 211 15.05 3.92 -20.79
CA PHE A 211 15.81 4.45 -19.64
C PHE A 211 16.49 3.33 -18.85
N ALA A 212 15.74 2.31 -18.41
CA ALA A 212 16.29 1.25 -17.57
C ALA A 212 17.37 0.45 -18.31
N SER A 213 17.15 0.17 -19.61
CA SER A 213 18.14 -0.47 -20.46
C SER A 213 19.42 0.35 -20.55
N ALA A 214 19.32 1.67 -20.75
CA ALA A 214 20.50 2.53 -20.85
C ALA A 214 21.30 2.62 -19.54
N PHE A 215 20.63 2.60 -18.38
CA PHE A 215 21.30 2.58 -17.07
C PHE A 215 21.93 1.22 -16.72
N CYS A 216 21.53 0.14 -17.41
CA CYS A 216 22.15 -1.18 -17.27
C CYS A 216 23.29 -1.43 -18.27
N ASP A 217 23.43 -0.58 -19.30
CA ASP A 217 24.47 -0.71 -20.31
C ASP A 217 25.72 0.12 -19.92
N PRO A 218 26.88 -0.53 -19.65
CA PRO A 218 28.11 0.17 -19.28
C PRO A 218 28.72 0.97 -20.43
N LEU A 219 28.32 0.71 -21.68
CA LEU A 219 28.81 1.42 -22.86
C LEU A 219 28.05 2.72 -23.15
N GLN A 220 26.92 2.96 -22.46
CA GLN A 220 26.14 4.18 -22.65
C GLN A 220 26.82 5.39 -22.00
N THR A 221 26.80 6.50 -22.74
CA THR A 221 27.32 7.78 -22.25
C THR A 221 26.41 8.36 -21.17
N THR A 222 26.99 9.15 -20.26
CA THR A 222 26.23 9.87 -19.23
C THR A 222 25.17 10.76 -19.86
N SER A 223 25.48 11.48 -20.94
CA SER A 223 24.50 12.36 -21.61
C SER A 223 23.30 11.60 -22.17
N THR A 224 23.52 10.41 -22.75
CA THR A 224 22.42 9.52 -23.19
C THR A 224 21.58 9.05 -22.01
N LYS A 225 22.21 8.64 -20.91
CA LYS A 225 21.50 8.24 -19.68
C LYS A 225 20.65 9.39 -19.13
N VAL A 226 21.20 10.60 -19.01
CA VAL A 226 20.46 11.80 -18.56
C VAL A 226 19.26 12.08 -19.47
N ALA A 227 19.46 12.06 -20.78
CA ALA A 227 18.40 12.36 -21.74
C ALA A 227 17.22 11.37 -21.62
N LEU A 228 17.52 10.06 -21.60
CA LEU A 228 16.50 9.02 -21.49
C LEU A 228 15.80 9.05 -20.12
N MET A 229 16.54 9.32 -19.04
CA MET A 229 15.95 9.49 -17.71
C MET A 229 14.96 10.65 -17.68
N ARG A 230 15.34 11.82 -18.21
CA ARG A 230 14.44 12.98 -18.29
C ARG A 230 13.19 12.66 -19.11
N THR A 231 13.35 12.03 -20.27
CA THR A 231 12.21 11.61 -21.10
C THR A 231 11.26 10.66 -20.35
N ALA A 232 11.79 9.68 -19.61
CA ALA A 232 10.97 8.74 -18.86
C ALA A 232 10.22 9.40 -17.69
N VAL A 233 10.89 10.29 -16.95
CA VAL A 233 10.29 11.05 -15.84
C VAL A 233 9.22 12.05 -16.33
N ASP A 234 9.48 12.73 -17.45
CA ASP A 234 8.52 13.66 -18.06
C ASP A 234 7.30 12.92 -18.61
N ASN A 235 7.50 11.75 -19.22
CA ASN A 235 6.41 10.89 -19.66
C ASN A 235 5.57 10.40 -18.48
N HIS A 236 6.20 9.99 -17.37
CA HIS A 236 5.50 9.62 -16.14
C HIS A 236 4.60 10.77 -15.66
N THR A 237 5.15 11.98 -15.58
CA THR A 237 4.39 13.19 -15.20
C THR A 237 3.17 13.43 -16.12
N ARG A 238 3.30 13.16 -17.42
CA ARG A 238 2.21 13.27 -18.38
C ARG A 238 1.13 12.22 -18.12
N ILE A 239 1.48 10.94 -18.02
CA ILE A 239 0.50 9.86 -17.79
C ILE A 239 -0.18 9.96 -16.42
N THR A 240 0.52 10.49 -15.40
CA THR A 240 -0.07 10.82 -14.10
C THR A 240 -1.19 11.84 -14.24
N ARG A 241 -0.96 12.92 -15.00
CA ARG A 241 -2.00 13.93 -15.27
C ARG A 241 -3.19 13.34 -16.02
N ASP A 242 -2.93 12.49 -17.00
CA ASP A 242 -3.99 11.82 -17.76
C ASP A 242 -4.83 10.92 -16.84
N ALA A 243 -4.21 10.11 -15.98
CA ALA A 243 -4.88 9.24 -15.03
C ALA A 243 -5.73 10.02 -14.01
N LEU A 244 -5.18 11.09 -13.42
CA LEU A 244 -5.91 11.98 -12.50
C LEU A 244 -7.16 12.60 -13.15
N MET A 245 -7.12 12.81 -14.47
CA MET A 245 -8.25 13.31 -15.27
C MET A 245 -9.15 12.21 -15.84
N GLY A 246 -9.02 10.97 -15.36
CA GLY A 246 -9.84 9.84 -15.79
C GLY A 246 -9.57 9.38 -17.23
N LYS A 247 -8.38 9.67 -17.77
CA LYS A 247 -7.95 9.28 -19.12
C LYS A 247 -7.01 8.07 -19.12
N GLY A 248 -6.92 7.36 -17.99
CA GLY A 248 -6.30 6.04 -17.96
C GLY A 248 -7.16 5.01 -18.70
N VAL A 249 -6.58 3.84 -18.94
CA VAL A 249 -7.23 2.78 -19.73
C VAL A 249 -7.79 1.66 -18.85
N ASP A 250 -7.20 1.45 -17.67
CA ASP A 250 -7.48 0.29 -16.83
C ASP A 250 -8.93 0.26 -16.34
N ARG A 251 -9.45 1.36 -15.79
CA ARG A 251 -10.85 1.40 -15.34
C ARG A 251 -11.86 1.32 -16.48
N HIS A 252 -11.54 1.91 -17.63
CA HIS A 252 -12.37 1.79 -18.82
C HIS A 252 -12.45 0.33 -19.29
N LEU A 253 -11.32 -0.37 -19.39
CA LEU A 253 -11.29 -1.79 -19.77
C LEU A 253 -12.01 -2.67 -18.74
N TYR A 254 -11.84 -2.40 -17.45
CA TYR A 254 -12.57 -3.11 -16.39
C TYR A 254 -14.09 -2.93 -16.52
N ALA A 255 -14.55 -1.69 -16.73
CA ALA A 255 -15.99 -1.42 -16.91
C ALA A 255 -16.56 -2.15 -18.14
N LEU A 256 -15.86 -2.14 -19.26
CA LEU A 256 -16.26 -2.88 -20.47
C LEU A 256 -16.30 -4.40 -20.23
N GLN A 257 -15.32 -4.94 -19.49
CA GLN A 257 -15.30 -6.36 -19.14
C GLN A 257 -16.49 -6.74 -18.26
N ALA A 258 -16.80 -5.93 -17.25
CA ALA A 258 -17.93 -6.16 -16.35
C ALA A 258 -19.28 -6.07 -17.09
N LEU A 259 -19.44 -5.09 -17.99
CA LEU A 259 -20.64 -4.97 -18.83
C LEU A 259 -20.80 -6.17 -19.76
N ALA A 260 -19.74 -6.57 -20.46
CA ALA A 260 -19.76 -7.73 -21.34
C ALA A 260 -20.14 -9.01 -20.55
N ALA A 261 -19.58 -9.21 -19.36
CA ALA A 261 -19.93 -10.34 -18.50
C ALA A 261 -21.41 -10.33 -18.07
N GLY A 262 -21.95 -9.16 -17.74
CA GLY A 262 -23.38 -8.98 -17.43
C GLY A 262 -24.31 -9.31 -18.59
N GLU A 263 -23.85 -9.14 -19.82
CA GLU A 263 -24.55 -9.51 -21.05
C GLU A 263 -24.24 -10.95 -21.53
N GLY A 264 -23.44 -11.72 -20.79
CA GLY A 264 -23.02 -13.06 -21.18
C GLY A 264 -22.03 -13.09 -22.36
N LEU A 265 -21.41 -11.97 -22.68
CA LEU A 265 -20.40 -11.83 -23.72
C LEU A 265 -19.00 -12.12 -23.16
N ALA A 266 -18.14 -12.73 -23.99
CA ALA A 266 -16.76 -13.01 -23.63
C ALA A 266 -15.77 -12.50 -24.70
N PRO A 267 -15.53 -11.18 -24.78
CA PRO A 267 -14.62 -10.60 -25.76
C PRO A 267 -13.22 -11.20 -25.70
N THR A 268 -12.62 -11.48 -26.86
CA THR A 268 -11.30 -12.12 -26.96
C THR A 268 -10.18 -11.28 -26.35
N LEU A 269 -10.33 -9.94 -26.33
CA LEU A 269 -9.40 -9.01 -25.70
C LEU A 269 -9.10 -9.38 -24.24
N PHE A 270 -10.12 -9.69 -23.44
CA PHE A 270 -9.97 -9.99 -22.02
C PHE A 270 -9.45 -11.41 -21.72
N ARG A 271 -9.28 -12.22 -22.77
CA ARG A 271 -8.80 -13.61 -22.67
C ARG A 271 -7.44 -13.80 -23.33
N CYS A 272 -6.88 -12.75 -23.94
CA CYS A 272 -5.61 -12.83 -24.62
C CYS A 272 -4.45 -12.78 -23.61
N GLN A 273 -3.31 -13.34 -24.00
CA GLN A 273 -2.11 -13.38 -23.15
C GLN A 273 -1.59 -11.98 -22.78
N ALA A 274 -1.77 -10.99 -23.66
CA ALA A 274 -1.35 -9.61 -23.38
C ALA A 274 -2.15 -8.99 -22.23
N TYR A 275 -3.47 -9.17 -22.21
CA TYR A 275 -4.32 -8.71 -21.11
C TYR A 275 -3.97 -9.42 -19.81
N ALA A 276 -3.78 -10.75 -19.84
CA ALA A 276 -3.35 -11.51 -18.67
C ALA A 276 -2.00 -11.00 -18.10
N LYS A 277 -1.02 -10.70 -18.97
CA LYS A 277 0.28 -10.14 -18.57
C LYS A 277 0.15 -8.72 -18.00
N MET A 278 -0.70 -7.89 -18.60
CA MET A 278 -0.97 -6.53 -18.12
C MET A 278 -1.67 -6.53 -16.76
N SER A 279 -2.62 -7.44 -16.55
CA SER A 279 -3.40 -7.56 -15.32
C SER A 279 -2.62 -8.20 -14.17
N ARG A 280 -1.60 -9.02 -14.46
CA ARG A 280 -0.72 -9.57 -13.42
C ARG A 280 0.32 -8.54 -12.99
N ILE A 281 -0.03 -7.75 -11.97
CA ILE A 281 0.83 -6.69 -11.43
C ILE A 281 2.02 -7.30 -10.67
N ILE A 282 3.23 -6.93 -11.08
CA ILE A 282 4.50 -7.36 -10.47
C ILE A 282 5.04 -6.26 -9.54
N LEU A 283 4.89 -4.99 -9.90
CA LEU A 283 5.16 -3.88 -8.99
C LEU A 283 3.84 -3.17 -8.68
N SER A 284 3.35 -3.30 -7.45
CA SER A 284 2.21 -2.53 -6.98
C SER A 284 2.73 -1.42 -6.10
N THR A 285 2.49 -0.17 -6.47
CA THR A 285 3.06 0.99 -5.80
C THR A 285 1.97 1.92 -5.29
N SER A 286 2.20 2.53 -4.13
CA SER A 286 1.33 3.56 -3.59
C SER A 286 2.12 4.55 -2.76
N THR A 287 1.77 5.82 -2.88
CA THR A 287 2.34 6.92 -2.10
C THR A 287 1.25 7.60 -1.28
N LEU A 288 1.61 7.96 -0.06
CA LEU A 288 0.85 8.85 0.80
C LEU A 288 1.82 9.88 1.35
N ALA A 289 1.62 11.15 1.00
CA ALA A 289 2.46 12.23 1.48
C ALA A 289 1.70 13.02 2.55
N SER A 290 2.26 13.05 3.76
CA SER A 290 1.82 13.91 4.86
C SER A 290 2.94 14.03 5.88
N ASP A 291 3.07 15.21 6.50
CA ASP A 291 3.98 15.42 7.63
C ASP A 291 3.55 14.65 8.88
N ALA A 292 2.27 14.25 8.96
CA ALA A 292 1.77 13.39 10.03
C ALA A 292 2.20 11.93 9.83
N LEU A 293 2.52 11.52 8.59
CA LEU A 293 2.75 10.12 8.25
C LEU A 293 4.24 9.78 8.28
N GLU A 294 4.63 8.89 9.18
CA GLU A 294 5.99 8.39 9.23
C GLU A 294 6.27 7.37 8.11
N ASN A 295 5.30 6.47 7.87
CA ASN A 295 5.35 5.46 6.82
C ASN A 295 3.95 4.90 6.50
N GLY A 296 3.82 4.17 5.39
CA GLY A 296 2.63 3.40 5.01
C GLY A 296 3.01 2.07 4.35
N GLY A 297 2.07 1.13 4.31
CA GLY A 297 2.34 -0.20 3.78
C GLY A 297 1.07 -0.97 3.45
N PHE A 298 1.21 -1.94 2.55
CA PHE A 298 0.16 -2.86 2.14
C PHE A 298 0.81 -4.18 1.67
N GLY A 299 0.02 -5.26 1.67
CA GLY A 299 0.49 -6.57 1.23
C GLY A 299 0.58 -6.71 -0.29
N PRO A 300 1.36 -7.67 -0.81
CA PRO A 300 1.42 -7.97 -2.24
C PRO A 300 0.06 -8.44 -2.78
N VAL A 301 -0.28 -8.04 -4.02
CA VAL A 301 -1.58 -8.37 -4.64
C VAL A 301 -1.60 -9.75 -5.30
N ASN A 302 -0.44 -10.42 -5.38
CA ASN A 302 -0.24 -11.80 -5.83
C ASN A 302 1.18 -12.26 -5.45
N GLU A 303 1.50 -13.53 -5.69
CA GLU A 303 2.77 -14.18 -5.39
C GLU A 303 4.00 -13.63 -6.16
N ASP A 304 3.78 -12.94 -7.28
CA ASP A 304 4.86 -12.30 -8.06
C ASP A 304 5.10 -10.84 -7.67
N CYS A 305 4.26 -10.29 -6.79
CA CYS A 305 4.21 -8.86 -6.54
C CYS A 305 5.24 -8.41 -5.51
N PHE A 306 5.90 -7.29 -5.81
CA PHE A 306 6.50 -6.40 -4.83
C PHE A 306 5.50 -5.28 -4.53
N ALA A 307 4.97 -5.27 -3.31
CA ALA A 307 4.19 -4.15 -2.80
C ALA A 307 5.14 -3.08 -2.26
N LEU A 308 5.04 -1.88 -2.85
CA LEU A 308 5.95 -0.76 -2.65
C LEU A 308 5.18 0.43 -2.10
N GLY A 309 5.15 0.56 -0.77
CA GLY A 309 4.66 1.77 -0.10
C GLY A 309 5.80 2.77 0.02
N TYR A 310 5.65 3.99 -0.46
CA TYR A 310 6.75 4.96 -0.45
C TYR A 310 6.32 6.38 -0.06
N GLY A 311 7.30 7.14 0.41
CA GLY A 311 7.16 8.55 0.74
C GLY A 311 8.45 9.31 0.44
N ILE A 312 8.31 10.51 -0.13
CA ILE A 312 9.43 11.37 -0.50
C ILE A 312 9.36 12.63 0.36
N ARG A 313 10.44 12.94 1.06
CA ARG A 313 10.58 14.08 1.98
C ARG A 313 11.60 15.08 1.43
N PRO A 314 11.66 16.31 2.00
CA PRO A 314 12.65 17.31 1.60
C PRO A 314 14.10 16.81 1.64
N TYR A 315 14.44 15.95 2.60
CA TYR A 315 15.82 15.47 2.84
C TYR A 315 15.92 13.94 2.92
N GLY A 316 15.14 13.23 2.12
CA GLY A 316 15.28 11.79 1.93
C GLY A 316 13.99 11.14 1.47
N CYS A 317 13.98 9.82 1.40
CA CYS A 317 12.81 9.04 1.07
C CYS A 317 12.76 7.75 1.90
N ARG A 318 11.57 7.14 1.92
CA ARG A 318 11.35 5.81 2.47
C ARG A 318 10.59 4.96 1.47
N THR A 319 10.94 3.68 1.42
CA THR A 319 10.17 2.65 0.72
C THR A 319 10.05 1.43 1.62
N LEU A 320 8.82 0.96 1.81
CA LEU A 320 8.51 -0.36 2.33
C LEU A 320 8.35 -1.32 1.16
N VAL A 321 9.12 -2.41 1.16
CA VAL A 321 9.09 -3.47 0.16
C VAL A 321 8.54 -4.73 0.82
N MET A 322 7.35 -5.16 0.40
CA MET A 322 6.75 -6.41 0.86
C MET A 322 6.55 -7.38 -0.30
N THR A 323 6.78 -8.67 -0.05
CA THR A 323 6.62 -9.74 -1.03
C THR A 323 6.04 -11.00 -0.38
N TYR A 324 5.63 -11.98 -1.19
CA TYR A 324 5.45 -13.35 -0.73
C TYR A 324 6.67 -14.19 -1.16
N GLY A 325 7.54 -14.52 -0.22
CA GLY A 325 8.68 -15.43 -0.43
C GLY A 325 9.75 -14.95 -1.43
N ARG A 326 9.79 -13.67 -1.77
CA ARG A 326 10.81 -13.07 -2.66
C ARG A 326 11.74 -12.15 -1.87
N ASP A 327 12.98 -12.00 -2.34
CA ASP A 327 14.03 -11.22 -1.68
C ASP A 327 13.72 -9.70 -1.64
N SER A 328 12.98 -9.27 -0.60
CA SER A 328 12.60 -7.88 -0.39
C SER A 328 13.81 -7.00 -0.06
N ARG A 329 14.80 -7.56 0.66
CA ARG A 329 16.04 -6.88 1.02
C ARG A 329 16.90 -6.63 -0.21
N GLY A 330 17.12 -7.63 -1.04
CA GLY A 330 17.88 -7.47 -2.27
C GLY A 330 17.23 -6.48 -3.24
N PHE A 331 15.88 -6.44 -3.30
CA PHE A 331 15.18 -5.40 -4.05
C PHE A 331 15.42 -4.00 -3.45
N ALA A 332 15.33 -3.85 -2.13
CA ALA A 332 15.63 -2.59 -1.44
C ALA A 332 17.07 -2.09 -1.68
N ASP A 333 18.06 -2.99 -1.62
CA ASP A 333 19.47 -2.66 -1.88
C ASP A 333 19.71 -2.33 -3.36
N CYS A 334 18.99 -2.98 -4.28
CA CYS A 334 19.03 -2.65 -5.70
C CYS A 334 18.35 -1.30 -6.00
N LEU A 335 17.28 -1.00 -5.27
CA LEU A 335 16.56 0.26 -5.35
C LEU A 335 17.42 1.43 -4.88
N GLU A 336 18.11 1.32 -3.74
CA GLU A 336 19.02 2.37 -3.28
C GLU A 336 20.13 2.66 -4.30
N ARG A 337 20.74 1.61 -4.86
CA ARG A 337 21.74 1.76 -5.94
C ARG A 337 21.16 2.43 -7.18
N ALA A 338 19.95 2.06 -7.59
CA ALA A 338 19.26 2.72 -8.70
C ALA A 338 19.05 4.22 -8.43
N MET A 339 18.61 4.57 -7.22
CA MET A 339 18.43 5.95 -6.78
C MET A 339 19.75 6.76 -6.83
N LEU A 340 20.83 6.19 -6.30
CA LEU A 340 22.15 6.84 -6.29
C LEU A 340 22.67 7.12 -7.70
N ASP A 341 22.61 6.13 -8.60
CA ASP A 341 23.05 6.30 -9.98
C ASP A 341 22.21 7.34 -10.74
N MET A 342 20.90 7.36 -10.48
CA MET A 342 19.99 8.36 -11.05
C MET A 342 20.28 9.77 -10.53
N ARG A 343 20.59 9.91 -9.23
CA ARG A 343 21.00 11.19 -8.64
C ARG A 343 22.30 11.70 -9.25
N GLU A 344 23.31 10.83 -9.40
CA GLU A 344 24.58 11.20 -10.04
C GLU A 344 24.35 11.65 -11.49
N ALA A 345 23.54 10.91 -12.25
CA ALA A 345 23.17 11.30 -13.61
C ALA A 345 22.40 12.64 -13.66
N ALA A 346 21.53 12.93 -12.68
CA ALA A 346 20.77 14.18 -12.64
C ALA A 346 21.64 15.40 -12.32
N ALA A 347 22.76 15.20 -11.61
CA ALA A 347 23.68 16.24 -11.19
C ALA A 347 24.76 16.58 -12.24
N ALA A 348 24.95 15.73 -13.26
CA ALA A 348 25.91 15.91 -14.35
C ALA A 348 25.43 16.89 -15.43
#